data_AF-A0A139MUF9-F1
#
_entry.id   AF-A0A139MUF9-F1
#
_cell.length_a   1.000
_cell.length_b   1.000
_cell.length_c   1.000
_cell.angle_alpha   90.00
_cell.angle_beta   90.00
_cell.angle_gamma   90.00
#
_symmetry.space_group_name_H-M   'P 1'
#
loop_
_entity.id
_entity.type
_entity.pdbx_description
1 polymer ?
#
loop_
_entity_poly.entity_id
_entity_poly.type
_entity_poly.pdbx_seq_one_letter_code
_entity_poly.pdbx_strand_id
1 'polypeptide(L)'
;MALTDENIQELQVNVLKIIKAKDEGGVYETNSGIKYKIIKETNETTQAIAVAPIVGRNKVDYSQTTIVVAGTQAPGGDINNHVLESGFNAVTARVQLTEQTKDVREFYNQSLSKAKKMAGTGQEVDISNMSGFSQAGPAVAKVAAEMKVQKITNFMDWGAWASLYKNSADYKGISNEELEYLNKHLHSYSDKGKDLTSMDGHGGAIPYGKVFTVEGKHHNASLPKIKGNSPDFEWYEKNGLFCSGMTKSQVEKIVDKRLSKSSIDSAYKTIARSELIRRYELEYGPFAPEPSKQELLTLNRQRIGELHASLKTSSGSQTISLREELVRTSAQTAQLQAEEYEQAIKDKLANAKESVSQHITELRSAAYTLAHNLSGGEIEDLLSELSFEIAWNAEIEAATLSSANSYQTKMTSISGKLNKAADRIVEIDQKGSQIFGEL
;
A
#
# COMPACT_ATOMS: atom_id res chain seq x y z
N MET A 1 -18.06 -5.48 -1.49
CA MET A 1 -16.62 -5.16 -1.61
C MET A 1 -16.03 -5.34 -0.23
N ALA A 2 -14.91 -6.04 -0.09
CA ALA A 2 -14.31 -6.23 1.23
C ALA A 2 -13.80 -4.91 1.80
N LEU A 3 -13.99 -4.69 3.10
CA LEU A 3 -13.50 -3.49 3.77
C LEU A 3 -11.97 -3.42 3.70
N THR A 4 -11.46 -2.25 3.32
CA THR A 4 -10.03 -2.01 3.21
C THR A 4 -9.41 -1.74 4.58
N ASP A 5 -8.08 -1.85 4.72
CA ASP A 5 -7.41 -1.53 6.00
C ASP A 5 -7.65 -0.07 6.41
N GLU A 6 -7.75 0.83 5.44
CA GLU A 6 -8.13 2.22 5.63
C GLU A 6 -9.53 2.34 6.29
N ASN A 7 -10.51 1.55 5.85
CA ASN A 7 -11.83 1.52 6.49
C ASN A 7 -11.76 1.00 7.92
N ILE A 8 -10.94 -0.03 8.16
CA ILE A 8 -10.75 -0.61 9.49
C ILE A 8 -10.08 0.38 10.43
N GLN A 9 -9.08 1.12 9.95
CA GLN A 9 -8.40 2.16 10.72
C GLN A 9 -9.39 3.21 11.21
N GLU A 10 -10.31 3.68 10.35
CA GLU A 10 -11.29 4.69 10.73
C GLU A 10 -12.23 4.20 11.84
N LEU A 11 -12.61 2.92 11.82
CA LEU A 11 -13.36 2.29 12.92
C LEU A 11 -12.50 2.16 14.17
N GLN A 12 -11.25 1.71 14.06
CA GLN A 12 -10.32 1.52 15.19
C GLN A 12 -10.01 2.84 15.90
N VAL A 13 -9.83 3.94 15.17
CA VAL A 13 -9.58 5.28 15.73
C VAL A 13 -10.82 5.80 16.47
N ASN A 14 -12.02 5.43 16.05
CA ASN A 14 -13.26 5.94 16.61
C ASN A 14 -13.99 4.95 17.54
N VAL A 15 -13.48 3.74 17.76
CA VAL A 15 -14.16 2.66 18.49
C VAL A 15 -14.75 3.14 19.83
N LEU A 16 -13.98 3.89 20.60
CA LEU A 16 -14.39 4.43 21.90
C LEU A 16 -15.48 5.51 21.80
N LYS A 17 -15.46 6.30 20.72
CA LYS A 17 -16.52 7.30 20.45
C LYS A 17 -17.81 6.61 20.02
N ILE A 18 -17.70 5.53 19.24
CA ILE A 18 -18.84 4.75 18.78
C ILE A 18 -19.57 4.14 19.97
N ILE A 19 -18.83 3.45 20.85
CA ILE A 19 -19.34 2.85 22.10
C ILE A 19 -20.05 3.88 22.99
N LYS A 20 -19.61 5.14 23.00
CA LYS A 20 -20.23 6.21 23.80
C LYS A 20 -21.51 6.77 23.21
N ALA A 21 -21.63 6.77 21.89
CA ALA A 21 -22.58 7.63 21.18
C ALA A 21 -23.76 6.87 20.57
N LYS A 22 -23.68 5.54 20.49
CA LYS A 22 -24.62 4.72 19.74
C LYS A 22 -24.85 3.40 20.45
N ASP A 23 -26.10 2.93 20.42
CA ASP A 23 -26.45 1.61 20.93
C ASP A 23 -26.49 0.57 19.78
N GLU A 24 -26.53 -0.70 20.17
CA GLU A 24 -26.73 -1.84 19.27
C GLU A 24 -27.97 -1.67 18.38
N GLY A 25 -27.81 -1.90 17.08
CA GLY A 25 -28.84 -1.62 16.07
C GLY A 25 -28.85 -0.18 15.56
N GLY A 26 -28.07 0.73 16.15
CA GLY A 26 -27.85 2.08 15.66
C GLY A 26 -27.07 2.15 14.34
N VAL A 27 -27.00 3.34 13.75
CA VAL A 27 -26.17 3.63 12.57
C VAL A 27 -25.07 4.61 12.94
N TYR A 28 -23.85 4.28 12.56
CA TYR A 28 -22.66 5.13 12.64
C TYR A 28 -22.25 5.55 11.23
N GLU A 29 -21.90 6.81 11.05
CA GLU A 29 -21.36 7.34 9.79
C GLU A 29 -19.95 7.84 10.07
N THR A 30 -19.00 7.38 9.27
CA THR A 30 -17.60 7.77 9.39
C THR A 30 -17.36 9.15 8.79
N ASN A 31 -16.17 9.72 9.02
CA ASN A 31 -15.81 11.02 8.41
C ASN A 31 -15.64 10.89 6.89
N SER A 32 -15.29 9.70 6.39
CA SER A 32 -15.27 9.38 4.96
C SER A 32 -16.66 9.14 4.35
N GLY A 33 -17.74 9.25 5.14
CA GLY A 33 -19.13 9.11 4.68
C GLY A 33 -19.60 7.65 4.58
N ILE A 34 -18.84 6.69 5.10
CA ILE A 34 -19.24 5.28 5.10
C ILE A 34 -20.18 5.04 6.28
N LYS A 35 -21.32 4.41 6.00
CA LYS A 35 -22.33 4.09 7.02
C LYS A 35 -22.21 2.65 7.47
N TYR A 36 -22.38 2.43 8.76
CA TYR A 36 -22.29 1.15 9.43
C TYR A 36 -23.48 0.92 10.34
N LYS A 37 -24.05 -0.29 10.27
CA LYS A 37 -25.00 -0.80 11.24
C LYS A 37 -24.23 -1.39 12.41
N ILE A 38 -24.52 -0.96 13.63
CA ILE A 38 -23.92 -1.53 14.84
C ILE A 38 -24.64 -2.84 15.16
N ILE A 39 -23.88 -3.92 15.22
CA ILE A 39 -24.37 -5.28 15.47
C ILE A 39 -24.31 -5.59 16.97
N LYS A 40 -23.16 -5.37 17.59
CA LYS A 40 -22.88 -5.64 19.00
C LYS A 40 -21.87 -4.62 19.49
N GLU A 41 -21.95 -4.26 20.76
CA GLU A 41 -20.89 -3.53 21.46
C GLU A 41 -20.67 -4.05 22.87
N THR A 42 -19.53 -3.75 23.45
CA THR A 42 -19.24 -3.96 24.87
C THR A 42 -18.32 -2.87 25.38
N ASN A 43 -18.53 -2.45 26.63
CA ASN A 43 -17.75 -1.42 27.32
C ASN A 43 -17.31 -1.89 28.72
N GLU A 44 -16.76 -3.10 28.79
CA GLU A 44 -16.26 -3.69 30.04
C GLU A 44 -14.73 -3.73 30.02
N THR A 45 -14.10 -4.74 30.64
CA THR A 45 -12.65 -4.99 30.57
C THR A 45 -12.18 -5.08 29.11
N THR A 46 -13.01 -5.67 28.25
CA THR A 46 -12.89 -5.60 26.80
C THR A 46 -13.84 -4.54 26.26
N GLN A 47 -13.30 -3.63 25.45
CA GLN A 47 -14.07 -2.60 24.74
C GLN A 47 -14.04 -2.94 23.25
N ALA A 48 -15.19 -3.27 22.68
CA ALA A 48 -15.27 -3.72 21.30
C ALA A 48 -16.60 -3.36 20.64
N ILE A 49 -16.57 -3.24 19.33
CA ILE A 49 -17.76 -3.12 18.49
C ILE A 49 -17.72 -4.19 17.39
N ALA A 50 -18.89 -4.63 16.97
CA ALA A 50 -19.11 -5.34 15.73
C ALA A 50 -20.04 -4.50 14.84
N VAL A 51 -19.64 -4.29 13.60
CA VAL A 51 -20.37 -3.44 12.64
C VAL A 51 -20.48 -4.11 11.28
N ALA A 52 -21.55 -3.84 10.55
CA ALA A 52 -21.73 -4.26 9.16
C ALA A 52 -21.94 -3.03 8.27
N PRO A 53 -21.25 -2.91 7.13
CA PRO A 53 -21.37 -1.75 6.26
C PRO A 53 -22.77 -1.66 5.63
N ILE A 54 -23.21 -0.43 5.39
CA ILE A 54 -24.46 -0.10 4.70
C ILE A 54 -24.11 0.36 3.29
N VAL A 55 -24.59 -0.37 2.30
CA VAL A 55 -24.25 -0.17 0.88
C VAL A 55 -25.50 0.17 0.04
N GLY A 56 -25.31 0.94 -1.02
CA GLY A 56 -26.37 1.28 -1.98
C GLY A 56 -27.60 1.95 -1.35
N ARG A 57 -28.80 1.41 -1.61
CA ARG A 57 -30.09 1.92 -1.09
C ARG A 57 -30.32 1.57 0.39
N ASN A 58 -29.35 1.86 1.25
CA ASN A 58 -29.37 1.56 2.69
C ASN A 58 -29.49 0.06 3.04
N LYS A 59 -28.92 -0.83 2.22
CA LYS A 59 -28.89 -2.27 2.51
C LYS A 59 -27.69 -2.59 3.40
N VAL A 60 -27.92 -3.28 4.53
CA VAL A 60 -26.83 -3.78 5.38
C VAL A 60 -26.20 -5.01 4.74
N ASP A 61 -24.88 -5.02 4.61
CA ASP A 61 -24.10 -6.15 4.09
C ASP A 61 -23.48 -6.95 5.25
N TYR A 62 -24.25 -7.91 5.77
CA TYR A 62 -23.84 -8.74 6.90
C TYR A 62 -22.71 -9.74 6.55
N SER A 63 -22.43 -9.98 5.27
CA SER A 63 -21.25 -10.76 4.83
C SER A 63 -19.94 -10.04 5.12
N GLN A 64 -20.01 -8.72 5.36
CA GLN A 64 -18.87 -7.86 5.64
C GLN A 64 -18.85 -7.38 7.09
N THR A 65 -19.42 -8.17 8.01
CA THR A 65 -19.38 -7.82 9.43
C THR A 65 -17.92 -7.79 9.90
N THR A 66 -17.57 -6.80 10.71
CA THR A 66 -16.22 -6.54 11.19
C THR A 66 -16.24 -6.31 12.68
N ILE A 67 -15.27 -6.88 13.39
CA ILE A 67 -15.06 -6.68 14.82
C ILE A 67 -13.84 -5.79 15.03
N VAL A 68 -13.97 -4.80 15.89
CA VAL A 68 -12.90 -3.87 16.26
C VAL A 68 -12.78 -3.82 17.78
N VAL A 69 -11.60 -4.13 18.30
CA VAL A 69 -11.30 -4.22 19.73
C VAL A 69 -10.31 -3.12 20.10
N ALA A 70 -10.66 -2.31 21.10
CA ALA A 70 -9.82 -1.23 21.59
C ALA A 70 -8.67 -1.74 22.47
N GLY A 71 -7.59 -0.96 22.56
CA GLY A 71 -6.54 -1.15 23.56
C GLY A 71 -6.93 -0.57 24.93
N THR A 72 -6.12 -0.84 25.95
CA THR A 72 -6.30 -0.33 27.32
C THR A 72 -6.26 1.19 27.39
N GLN A 73 -7.14 1.77 28.21
CA GLN A 73 -7.16 3.19 28.54
C GLN A 73 -6.22 3.52 29.71
N ALA A 74 -5.59 4.69 29.66
CA ALA A 74 -4.82 5.24 30.77
C ALA A 74 -5.74 5.61 31.97
N PRO A 75 -5.22 5.67 33.21
CA PRO A 75 -5.97 6.13 34.37
C PRO A 75 -6.53 7.55 34.14
N GLY A 76 -7.85 7.72 34.36
CA GLY A 76 -8.53 9.02 34.20
C GLY A 76 -9.22 9.26 32.86
N GLY A 77 -9.30 8.27 31.97
CA GLY A 77 -10.18 8.33 30.80
C GLY A 77 -11.66 8.15 31.19
N ASP A 78 -12.55 8.99 30.67
CA ASP A 78 -14.00 9.06 30.93
C ASP A 78 -14.82 7.76 30.66
N ILE A 79 -14.18 6.61 30.39
CA ILE A 79 -14.83 5.48 29.70
C ILE A 79 -14.88 4.20 30.52
N ASN A 80 -14.06 4.03 31.57
CA ASN A 80 -14.20 2.86 32.45
C ASN A 80 -13.54 2.98 33.84
N ASN A 81 -14.14 2.38 34.86
CA ASN A 81 -13.59 2.18 36.21
C ASN A 81 -12.68 0.93 36.32
N HIS A 82 -12.56 0.10 35.27
CA HIS A 82 -11.72 -1.13 35.23
C HIS A 82 -10.24 -0.89 34.89
N VAL A 83 -9.69 0.29 35.23
CA VAL A 83 -8.29 0.69 34.94
C VAL A 83 -7.26 -0.33 35.48
N LEU A 84 -7.55 -0.95 36.62
CA LEU A 84 -6.67 -1.92 37.28
C LEU A 84 -6.53 -3.23 36.49
N GLU A 85 -7.65 -3.80 36.01
CA GLU A 85 -7.66 -5.03 35.20
C GLU A 85 -6.98 -4.81 33.84
N SER A 86 -7.22 -3.64 33.25
CA SER A 86 -6.59 -3.24 31.99
C SER A 86 -5.07 -3.08 32.12
N GLY A 87 -4.61 -2.51 33.25
CA GLY A 87 -3.19 -2.45 33.59
C GLY A 87 -2.56 -3.83 33.84
N PHE A 88 -3.29 -4.75 34.51
CA PHE A 88 -2.84 -6.12 34.72
C PHE A 88 -2.70 -6.87 33.39
N ASN A 89 -3.68 -6.75 32.49
CA ASN A 89 -3.60 -7.32 31.14
C ASN A 89 -2.39 -6.79 30.36
N ALA A 90 -2.06 -5.50 30.47
CA ALA A 90 -0.88 -4.93 29.83
C ALA A 90 0.45 -5.54 30.36
N VAL A 91 0.51 -5.87 31.66
CA VAL A 91 1.66 -6.55 32.27
C VAL A 91 1.70 -8.02 31.85
N THR A 92 0.57 -8.73 31.88
CA THR A 92 0.47 -10.14 31.46
C THR A 92 0.81 -10.31 29.97
N ALA A 93 0.40 -9.37 29.11
CA ALA A 93 0.69 -9.36 27.67
C ALA A 93 2.20 -9.35 27.35
N ARG A 94 3.06 -8.97 28.31
CA ARG A 94 4.52 -9.03 28.15
C ARG A 94 5.08 -10.45 28.19
N VAL A 95 4.28 -11.40 28.68
CA VAL A 95 4.73 -12.77 28.97
C VAL A 95 3.85 -13.82 28.27
N GLN A 96 2.58 -13.51 27.99
CA GLN A 96 1.60 -14.44 27.40
C GLN A 96 0.35 -13.75 26.86
N LEU A 97 -0.53 -14.52 26.21
CA LEU A 97 -1.91 -14.10 25.95
C LEU A 97 -2.66 -13.79 27.25
N THR A 98 -3.49 -12.75 27.21
CA THR A 98 -4.25 -12.23 28.35
C THR A 98 -5.63 -12.87 28.45
N GLU A 99 -6.32 -12.69 29.60
CA GLU A 99 -7.71 -13.13 29.77
C GLU A 99 -8.66 -12.50 28.75
N GLN A 100 -8.30 -11.32 28.23
CA GLN A 100 -8.98 -10.63 27.12
C GLN A 100 -9.19 -11.53 25.90
N THR A 101 -8.36 -12.56 25.69
CA THR A 101 -8.55 -13.54 24.60
C THR A 101 -9.88 -14.30 24.74
N LYS A 102 -10.31 -14.61 25.96
CA LYS A 102 -11.60 -15.26 26.23
C LYS A 102 -12.75 -14.32 25.88
N ASP A 103 -12.67 -13.07 26.33
CA ASP A 103 -13.67 -12.05 26.04
C ASP A 103 -13.80 -11.79 24.54
N VAL A 104 -12.69 -11.68 23.81
CA VAL A 104 -12.69 -11.48 22.35
C VAL A 104 -13.33 -12.68 21.64
N ARG A 105 -13.07 -13.91 22.12
CA ARG A 105 -13.69 -15.13 21.56
C ARG A 105 -15.19 -15.16 21.84
N GLU A 106 -15.62 -14.79 23.03
CA GLU A 106 -17.03 -14.69 23.36
C GLU A 106 -17.72 -13.60 22.53
N PHE A 107 -17.11 -12.42 22.44
CA PHE A 107 -17.61 -11.30 21.66
C PHE A 107 -17.75 -11.66 20.17
N TYR A 108 -16.81 -12.42 19.61
CA TYR A 108 -16.92 -12.98 18.26
C TYR A 108 -18.19 -13.80 18.09
N ASN A 109 -18.41 -14.79 18.97
CA ASN A 109 -19.56 -15.69 18.89
C ASN A 109 -20.89 -14.94 19.07
N GLN A 110 -20.95 -14.00 20.01
CA GLN A 110 -22.12 -13.15 20.24
C GLN A 110 -22.41 -12.25 19.03
N SER A 111 -21.37 -11.65 18.44
CA SER A 111 -21.47 -10.78 17.27
C SER A 111 -21.98 -11.54 16.04
N LEU A 112 -21.43 -12.72 15.78
CA LEU A 112 -21.87 -13.57 14.67
C LEU A 112 -23.32 -14.03 14.85
N SER A 113 -23.69 -14.47 16.06
CA SER A 113 -25.07 -14.86 16.39
C SER A 113 -26.05 -13.69 16.19
N LYS A 114 -25.67 -12.49 16.66
CA LYS A 114 -26.49 -11.29 16.52
C LYS A 114 -26.61 -10.81 15.09
N ALA A 115 -25.52 -10.84 14.32
CA ALA A 115 -25.54 -10.55 12.88
C ALA A 115 -26.50 -11.50 12.14
N LYS A 116 -26.45 -12.81 12.42
CA LYS A 116 -27.39 -13.80 11.86
C LYS A 116 -28.84 -13.48 12.18
N LYS A 117 -29.12 -13.11 13.44
CA LYS A 117 -30.47 -12.71 13.87
C LYS A 117 -30.95 -11.44 13.15
N MET A 118 -30.08 -10.45 12.96
CA MET A 118 -30.41 -9.18 12.31
C MET A 118 -30.55 -9.29 10.79
N ALA A 119 -29.81 -10.19 10.16
CA ALA A 119 -29.86 -10.45 8.71
C ALA A 119 -31.15 -11.16 8.29
N GLY A 120 -31.66 -12.05 9.15
CA GLY A 120 -32.81 -12.90 8.84
C GLY A 120 -32.45 -14.09 7.95
N THR A 121 -33.44 -14.92 7.65
CA THR A 121 -33.24 -16.21 6.95
C THR A 121 -32.74 -16.00 5.51
N GLY A 122 -31.74 -16.78 5.11
CA GLY A 122 -31.24 -16.84 3.72
C GLY A 122 -30.25 -15.75 3.33
N GLN A 123 -29.86 -14.86 4.25
CA GLN A 123 -28.76 -13.93 4.02
C GLN A 123 -27.41 -14.52 4.43
N GLU A 124 -26.40 -14.26 3.62
CA GLU A 124 -25.01 -14.57 3.95
C GLU A 124 -24.53 -13.67 5.09
N VAL A 125 -23.91 -14.28 6.10
CA VAL A 125 -23.38 -13.60 7.28
C VAL A 125 -22.01 -14.17 7.60
N ASP A 126 -21.02 -13.29 7.68
CA ASP A 126 -19.65 -13.66 8.03
C ASP A 126 -18.98 -12.54 8.83
N ILE A 127 -18.01 -12.91 9.68
CA ILE A 127 -17.07 -11.96 10.26
C ILE A 127 -15.87 -11.90 9.31
N SER A 128 -15.96 -10.99 8.35
CA SER A 128 -14.96 -10.81 7.28
C SER A 128 -13.63 -10.21 7.77
N ASN A 129 -13.67 -9.43 8.85
CA ASN A 129 -12.47 -8.79 9.40
C ASN A 129 -12.50 -8.69 10.93
N MET A 130 -11.33 -8.81 11.56
CA MET A 130 -11.11 -8.48 12.96
C MET A 130 -9.90 -7.54 13.11
N SER A 131 -10.02 -6.58 14.02
CA SER A 131 -9.00 -5.57 14.29
C SER A 131 -8.76 -5.40 15.77
N GLY A 132 -7.49 -5.38 16.17
CA GLY A 132 -7.03 -5.06 17.51
C GLY A 132 -6.05 -3.89 17.51
N PHE A 133 -6.06 -3.13 18.59
CA PHE A 133 -5.06 -2.09 18.87
C PHE A 133 -4.30 -2.40 20.16
N SER A 134 -2.98 -2.15 20.17
CA SER A 134 -2.17 -2.29 21.39
C SER A 134 -2.22 -3.73 21.93
N GLN A 135 -2.52 -3.93 23.22
CA GLN A 135 -2.59 -5.26 23.84
C GLN A 135 -3.75 -6.13 23.35
N ALA A 136 -4.75 -5.56 22.68
CA ALA A 136 -5.84 -6.34 22.09
C ALA A 136 -5.40 -7.03 20.78
N GLY A 137 -4.33 -6.54 20.14
CA GLY A 137 -3.81 -7.08 18.88
C GLY A 137 -3.55 -8.59 18.93
N PRO A 138 -2.77 -9.10 19.91
CA PRO A 138 -2.51 -10.54 20.02
C PRO A 138 -3.75 -11.40 20.31
N ALA A 139 -4.68 -10.92 21.13
CA ALA A 139 -5.94 -11.61 21.41
C ALA A 139 -6.80 -11.71 20.15
N VAL A 140 -6.91 -10.62 19.38
CA VAL A 140 -7.59 -10.59 18.08
C VAL A 140 -6.91 -11.53 17.09
N ALA A 141 -5.59 -11.50 16.96
CA ALA A 141 -4.84 -12.39 16.07
C ALA A 141 -5.13 -13.86 16.40
N LYS A 142 -5.06 -14.23 17.69
CA LYS A 142 -5.37 -15.58 18.16
C LYS A 142 -6.78 -16.02 17.77
N VAL A 143 -7.80 -15.25 18.17
CA VAL A 143 -9.20 -15.61 17.93
C VAL A 143 -9.52 -15.63 16.43
N ALA A 144 -9.01 -14.66 15.67
CA ALA A 144 -9.22 -14.60 14.23
C ALA A 144 -8.60 -15.81 13.50
N ALA A 145 -7.42 -16.27 13.94
CA ALA A 145 -6.78 -17.46 13.37
C ALA A 145 -7.49 -18.78 13.74
N GLU A 146 -8.05 -18.87 14.95
CA GLU A 146 -8.91 -19.98 15.38
C GLU A 146 -10.19 -20.05 14.54
N MET A 147 -10.81 -18.90 14.31
CA MET A 147 -12.09 -18.77 13.60
C MET A 147 -11.96 -18.67 12.08
N LYS A 148 -10.73 -18.63 11.55
CA LYS A 148 -10.43 -18.49 10.11
C LYS A 148 -11.06 -17.25 9.48
N VAL A 149 -10.97 -16.13 10.18
CA VAL A 149 -11.40 -14.82 9.68
C VAL A 149 -10.55 -14.43 8.47
N GLN A 150 -11.22 -14.03 7.39
CA GLN A 150 -10.60 -13.84 6.08
C GLN A 150 -9.48 -12.79 6.07
N LYS A 151 -9.66 -11.71 6.83
CA LYS A 151 -8.72 -10.58 6.90
C LYS A 151 -8.55 -10.11 8.33
N ILE A 152 -7.33 -9.79 8.72
CA ILE A 152 -7.02 -9.29 10.07
C ILE A 152 -6.20 -8.03 9.92
N THR A 153 -6.63 -6.94 10.54
CA THR A 153 -5.97 -5.63 10.41
C THR A 153 -5.70 -5.07 11.79
N ASN A 154 -4.45 -5.09 12.22
CA ASN A 154 -4.03 -4.76 13.57
C ASN A 154 -3.17 -3.49 13.62
N PHE A 155 -3.11 -2.85 14.78
CA PHE A 155 -2.39 -1.59 14.99
C PHE A 155 -1.59 -1.59 16.30
N MET A 156 -0.29 -1.34 16.20
CA MET A 156 0.62 -1.20 17.35
C MET A 156 0.59 -2.41 18.29
N ASP A 157 0.65 -3.64 17.76
CA ASP A 157 0.47 -4.88 18.53
C ASP A 157 1.48 -5.04 19.68
N TRP A 158 1.05 -4.66 20.88
CA TRP A 158 1.82 -4.78 22.10
C TRP A 158 1.80 -6.23 22.59
N GLY A 159 2.97 -6.81 22.89
CA GLY A 159 3.05 -8.18 23.40
C GLY A 159 2.87 -9.25 22.32
N ALA A 160 2.98 -8.86 21.04
CA ALA A 160 2.87 -9.77 19.90
C ALA A 160 3.86 -10.92 19.98
N TRP A 161 5.12 -10.64 20.33
CA TRP A 161 6.13 -11.69 20.52
C TRP A 161 5.77 -12.68 21.63
N ALA A 162 5.36 -12.16 22.78
CA ALA A 162 5.02 -12.96 23.95
C ALA A 162 3.83 -13.92 23.71
N SER A 163 2.91 -13.54 22.81
CA SER A 163 1.73 -14.34 22.47
C SER A 163 2.02 -15.68 21.78
N LEU A 164 3.25 -15.88 21.28
CA LEU A 164 3.69 -17.17 20.74
C LEU A 164 3.97 -18.22 21.83
N TYR A 165 4.25 -17.78 23.06
CA TYR A 165 4.62 -18.70 24.13
C TYR A 165 3.39 -19.30 24.82
N LYS A 166 3.50 -20.58 25.17
CA LYS A 166 2.45 -21.36 25.84
C LYS A 166 2.56 -21.18 27.34
N ASN A 167 1.61 -20.48 27.95
CA ASN A 167 1.55 -20.42 29.40
C ASN A 167 0.21 -20.93 29.91
N SER A 168 0.26 -22.14 30.48
CA SER A 168 -0.82 -22.91 31.13
C SER A 168 -1.79 -23.68 30.22
N ALA A 169 -2.57 -24.58 30.85
CA ALA A 169 -3.58 -25.41 30.22
C ALA A 169 -4.78 -24.60 29.66
N ASP A 170 -4.99 -23.38 30.18
CA ASP A 170 -6.16 -22.53 29.88
C ASP A 170 -5.89 -21.45 28.83
N TYR A 171 -4.60 -21.14 28.54
CA TYR A 171 -4.19 -20.07 27.64
C TYR A 171 -3.12 -20.57 26.65
N LYS A 172 -3.56 -21.38 25.67
CA LYS A 172 -2.69 -21.80 24.58
C LYS A 172 -2.25 -20.57 23.77
N GLY A 173 -0.95 -20.32 23.72
CA GLY A 173 -0.35 -19.37 22.78
C GLY A 173 -0.71 -19.67 21.33
N ILE A 174 -0.36 -18.75 20.43
CA ILE A 174 -0.55 -18.94 18.99
C ILE A 174 0.23 -20.18 18.54
N SER A 175 -0.47 -21.16 17.95
CA SER A 175 0.13 -22.39 17.44
C SER A 175 0.88 -22.14 16.12
N ASN A 176 1.67 -23.12 15.65
CA ASN A 176 2.36 -23.00 14.38
C ASN A 176 1.38 -22.90 13.21
N GLU A 177 0.28 -23.65 13.24
CA GLU A 177 -0.77 -23.62 12.20
C GLU A 177 -1.51 -22.28 12.20
N GLU A 178 -1.73 -21.70 13.37
CA GLU A 178 -2.31 -20.35 13.50
C GLU A 178 -1.32 -19.29 13.02
N LEU A 179 -0.04 -19.41 13.36
CA LEU A 179 1.02 -18.51 12.88
C LEU A 179 1.11 -18.53 11.34
N GLU A 180 1.09 -19.71 10.72
CA GLU A 180 1.05 -19.85 9.26
C GLU A 180 -0.20 -19.19 8.64
N TYR A 181 -1.34 -19.28 9.33
CA TYR A 181 -2.56 -18.61 8.91
C TYR A 181 -2.41 -17.08 9.02
N LEU A 182 -1.94 -16.58 10.16
CA LEU A 182 -1.71 -15.15 10.38
C LEU A 182 -0.75 -14.55 9.35
N ASN A 183 0.31 -15.26 8.99
CA ASN A 183 1.27 -14.82 7.97
C ASN A 183 0.65 -14.61 6.58
N LYS A 184 -0.52 -15.20 6.30
CA LYS A 184 -1.25 -15.05 5.04
C LYS A 184 -2.40 -14.03 5.12
N HIS A 185 -2.95 -13.81 6.31
CA HIS A 185 -4.23 -13.11 6.49
C HIS A 185 -4.15 -11.84 7.33
N LEU A 186 -3.05 -11.62 8.07
CA LEU A 186 -2.89 -10.49 8.99
C LEU A 186 -2.00 -9.40 8.40
N HIS A 187 -2.50 -8.17 8.42
CA HIS A 187 -1.72 -6.94 8.27
C HIS A 187 -1.60 -6.26 9.65
N SER A 188 -0.39 -5.95 10.09
CA SER A 188 -0.14 -5.19 11.33
C SER A 188 0.58 -3.90 11.00
N TYR A 189 0.08 -2.76 11.50
CA TYR A 189 0.71 -1.46 11.30
C TYR A 189 1.42 -1.00 12.57
N SER A 190 2.70 -0.62 12.47
CA SER A 190 3.54 -0.27 13.62
C SER A 190 4.37 0.98 13.34
N ASP A 191 4.64 1.77 14.39
CA ASP A 191 5.56 2.90 14.32
C ASP A 191 7.02 2.45 14.39
N LYS A 192 7.89 3.10 13.60
CA LYS A 192 9.34 2.80 13.59
C LYS A 192 10.00 3.06 14.94
N GLY A 193 9.54 4.08 15.66
CA GLY A 193 10.08 4.48 16.95
C GLY A 193 9.73 3.54 18.10
N LYS A 194 8.81 2.58 17.87
CA LYS A 194 8.31 1.60 18.84
C LYS A 194 7.92 2.25 20.16
N ASP A 195 7.14 3.32 20.10
CA ASP A 195 6.85 4.24 21.22
C ASP A 195 6.59 3.52 22.55
N LEU A 196 5.35 3.13 22.82
CA LEU A 196 5.03 2.31 23.98
C LEU A 196 5.48 0.86 23.74
N THR A 197 5.29 0.31 22.54
CA THR A 197 5.56 -1.10 22.24
C THR A 197 6.98 -1.56 22.55
N SER A 198 8.00 -0.68 22.54
CA SER A 198 9.37 -1.03 22.96
C SER A 198 9.47 -1.54 24.40
N MET A 199 8.50 -1.21 25.25
CA MET A 199 8.44 -1.58 26.66
C MET A 199 7.68 -2.90 26.93
N ASP A 200 7.31 -3.64 25.88
CA ASP A 200 6.56 -4.89 25.97
C ASP A 200 7.40 -6.10 26.43
N GLY A 201 8.70 -5.90 26.65
CA GLY A 201 9.65 -6.96 27.02
C GLY A 201 10.39 -7.58 25.83
N HIS A 202 9.98 -7.26 24.59
CA HIS A 202 10.56 -7.79 23.36
C HIS A 202 10.85 -6.68 22.32
N GLY A 203 10.85 -5.41 22.72
CA GLY A 203 11.21 -4.28 21.87
C GLY A 203 10.13 -3.94 20.83
N GLY A 204 8.88 -4.35 21.04
CA GLY A 204 7.79 -4.12 20.09
C GLY A 204 7.90 -4.96 18.81
N ALA A 205 8.50 -6.15 18.92
CA ALA A 205 8.61 -7.12 17.84
C ALA A 205 7.26 -7.79 17.57
N ILE A 206 6.87 -7.84 16.29
CA ILE A 206 5.62 -8.45 15.83
C ILE A 206 5.99 -9.65 14.94
N PRO A 207 5.88 -10.90 15.42
CA PRO A 207 6.45 -12.07 14.74
C PRO A 207 5.49 -12.75 13.76
N TYR A 208 4.34 -12.14 13.48
CA TYR A 208 3.29 -12.73 12.64
C TYR A 208 2.72 -11.70 11.67
N GLY A 209 2.14 -12.20 10.58
CA GLY A 209 1.50 -11.37 9.58
C GLY A 209 2.49 -10.54 8.76
N LYS A 210 1.94 -9.71 7.89
CA LYS A 210 2.67 -8.68 7.15
C LYS A 210 2.71 -7.41 8.01
N VAL A 211 3.91 -7.04 8.46
CA VAL A 211 4.11 -5.85 9.29
C VAL A 211 4.47 -4.66 8.40
N PHE A 212 3.64 -3.62 8.44
CA PHE A 212 3.92 -2.32 7.83
C PHE A 212 4.48 -1.38 8.90
N THR A 213 5.75 -1.01 8.76
CA THR A 213 6.40 -0.04 9.64
C THR A 213 6.31 1.35 9.03
N VAL A 214 5.91 2.35 9.80
CA VAL A 214 5.78 3.74 9.34
C VAL A 214 6.65 4.68 10.17
N GLU A 215 7.21 5.71 9.55
CA GLU A 215 8.04 6.68 10.27
C GLU A 215 7.21 7.45 11.30
N GLY A 216 7.74 7.53 12.51
CA GLY A 216 7.08 8.17 13.65
C GLY A 216 7.38 7.43 14.94
N LYS A 217 7.00 8.04 16.07
CA LYS A 217 7.10 7.44 17.39
C LYS A 217 5.86 7.81 18.21
N HIS A 218 4.74 7.18 17.90
CA HIS A 218 3.45 7.45 18.55
C HIS A 218 2.60 6.19 18.61
N HIS A 219 2.25 5.75 19.82
CA HIS A 219 1.38 4.59 20.03
C HIS A 219 -0.10 4.92 19.74
N ASN A 220 -0.46 5.05 18.46
CA ASN A 220 -1.80 5.45 18.03
C ASN A 220 -2.19 4.79 16.69
N ALA A 221 -3.39 4.21 16.62
CA ALA A 221 -3.95 3.63 15.40
C ALA A 221 -4.09 4.63 14.24
N SER A 222 -4.15 5.95 14.49
CA SER A 222 -4.24 6.99 13.45
C SER A 222 -2.89 7.45 12.91
N LEU A 223 -1.76 6.97 13.47
CA LEU A 223 -0.43 7.34 13.01
C LEU A 223 -0.18 6.89 11.57
N PRO A 224 -0.37 5.60 11.21
CA PRO A 224 -0.17 5.16 9.84
C PRO A 224 -1.12 5.91 8.91
N LYS A 225 -0.62 6.45 7.81
CA LYS A 225 -1.47 6.90 6.70
C LYS A 225 -1.65 5.75 5.73
N ILE A 226 -2.89 5.31 5.53
CA ILE A 226 -3.23 4.10 4.80
C ILE A 226 -4.13 4.49 3.63
N LYS A 227 -3.88 3.89 2.46
CA LYS A 227 -4.72 4.00 1.27
C LYS A 227 -5.05 2.59 0.81
N GLY A 228 -6.31 2.20 0.90
CA GLY A 228 -6.69 0.80 0.65
C GLY A 228 -6.10 -0.16 1.70
N ASN A 229 -5.19 -1.06 1.29
CA ASN A 229 -4.64 -2.15 2.11
C ASN A 229 -3.12 -2.04 2.35
N SER A 230 -2.59 -0.83 2.25
CA SER A 230 -1.16 -0.54 2.41
C SER A 230 -0.94 0.90 2.85
N PRO A 231 0.27 1.26 3.30
CA PRO A 231 0.63 2.66 3.50
C PRO A 231 0.34 3.52 2.25
N ASP A 232 -0.06 4.77 2.47
CA ASP A 232 -0.26 5.75 1.40
C ASP A 232 1.10 6.29 0.94
N PHE A 233 1.75 5.57 0.02
CA PHE A 233 3.09 5.90 -0.47
C PHE A 233 3.20 7.32 -1.04
N GLU A 234 2.15 7.81 -1.71
CA GLU A 234 2.09 9.17 -2.24
C GLU A 234 2.12 10.20 -1.10
N TRP A 235 1.33 9.98 -0.06
CA TRP A 235 1.35 10.83 1.13
C TRP A 235 2.72 10.81 1.83
N TYR A 236 3.32 9.64 2.02
CA TYR A 236 4.63 9.54 2.67
C TYR A 236 5.75 10.20 1.86
N GLU A 237 5.83 9.95 0.54
CA GLU A 237 6.78 10.63 -0.36
C GLU A 237 6.58 12.15 -0.33
N LYS A 238 5.32 12.61 -0.43
CA LYS A 238 4.97 14.04 -0.37
C LYS A 238 5.35 14.66 0.97
N ASN A 239 5.24 13.96 2.09
CA ASN A 239 5.62 14.48 3.40
C ASN A 239 7.11 14.27 3.72
N GLY A 240 7.84 13.56 2.86
CA GLY A 240 9.25 13.24 3.07
C GLY A 240 9.46 12.32 4.27
N LEU A 241 8.55 11.38 4.49
CA LEU A 241 8.53 10.38 5.57
C LEU A 241 8.68 8.99 4.97
N PHE A 242 9.35 8.06 5.65
CA PHE A 242 9.47 6.68 5.19
C PHE A 242 8.31 5.80 5.67
N CYS A 243 8.03 4.74 4.92
CA CYS A 243 7.23 3.61 5.37
C CYS A 243 7.66 2.33 4.63
N SER A 244 7.38 1.16 5.21
CA SER A 244 7.62 -0.14 4.58
C SER A 244 6.92 -0.25 3.22
N GLY A 245 7.58 -0.90 2.27
CA GLY A 245 7.05 -1.16 0.93
C GLY A 245 7.31 -0.07 -0.09
N MET A 246 8.13 0.94 0.22
CA MET A 246 8.61 1.90 -0.78
C MET A 246 9.63 1.29 -1.73
N THR A 247 9.63 1.78 -2.97
CA THR A 247 10.68 1.48 -3.95
C THR A 247 11.94 2.28 -3.66
N LYS A 248 13.07 1.89 -4.27
CA LYS A 248 14.34 2.60 -4.10
C LYS A 248 14.24 4.04 -4.59
N SER A 249 13.56 4.28 -5.71
CA SER A 249 13.33 5.62 -6.27
C SER A 249 12.56 6.52 -5.31
N GLN A 250 11.51 6.00 -4.66
CA GLN A 250 10.74 6.77 -3.67
C GLN A 250 11.60 7.15 -2.47
N VAL A 251 12.41 6.22 -1.97
CA VAL A 251 13.33 6.46 -0.85
C VAL A 251 14.39 7.51 -1.23
N GLU A 252 14.98 7.41 -2.42
CA GLU A 252 15.95 8.38 -2.93
C GLU A 252 15.35 9.80 -3.01
N LYS A 253 14.13 9.94 -3.54
CA LYS A 253 13.44 11.23 -3.57
C LYS A 253 13.20 11.81 -2.18
N ILE A 254 12.82 10.97 -1.21
CA ILE A 254 12.62 11.42 0.18
C ILE A 254 13.95 11.88 0.79
N VAL A 255 15.04 11.14 0.57
CA VAL A 255 16.37 11.52 1.04
C VAL A 255 16.79 12.85 0.43
N ASP A 256 16.66 13.02 -0.88
CA ASP A 256 17.03 14.26 -1.58
C ASP A 256 16.15 15.45 -1.12
N LYS A 257 14.86 15.19 -0.88
CA LYS A 257 13.94 16.18 -0.29
C LYS A 257 14.35 16.57 1.13
N ARG A 258 14.83 15.64 1.96
CA ARG A 258 15.32 15.96 3.31
C ARG A 258 16.59 16.79 3.24
N LEU A 259 17.56 16.37 2.42
CA LEU A 259 18.86 17.03 2.23
C LEU A 259 18.75 18.45 1.66
N SER A 260 17.72 18.72 0.85
CA SER A 260 17.48 20.06 0.29
C SER A 260 16.82 21.06 1.26
N LYS A 261 16.34 20.63 2.44
CA LYS A 261 15.76 21.54 3.43
C LYS A 261 16.85 22.36 4.12
N SER A 262 16.68 23.69 4.14
CA SER A 262 17.59 24.62 4.84
C SER A 262 17.68 24.35 6.34
N SER A 263 16.56 23.96 6.95
CA SER A 263 16.42 23.61 8.37
C SER A 263 16.58 22.11 8.65
N ILE A 264 17.38 21.40 7.86
CA ILE A 264 17.62 19.97 8.10
C ILE A 264 18.35 19.78 9.44
N ASP A 265 17.88 18.78 10.20
CA ASP A 265 18.52 18.34 11.43
C ASP A 265 20.00 18.00 11.18
N SER A 266 20.87 18.52 12.06
CA SER A 266 22.32 18.30 12.02
C SER A 266 22.70 16.82 11.95
N ALA A 267 21.91 15.93 12.54
CA ALA A 267 22.12 14.48 12.50
C ALA A 267 22.06 13.92 11.06
N TYR A 268 21.33 14.56 10.15
CA TYR A 268 21.25 14.14 8.74
C TYR A 268 22.30 14.80 7.85
N LYS A 269 22.85 15.96 8.25
CA LYS A 269 23.84 16.71 7.44
C LYS A 269 25.17 15.98 7.30
N THR A 270 25.53 15.16 8.28
CA THR A 270 26.83 14.49 8.35
C THR A 270 26.78 13.05 7.84
N ILE A 271 25.58 12.51 7.59
CA ILE A 271 25.40 11.14 7.09
C ILE A 271 25.47 11.18 5.57
N ALA A 272 26.29 10.30 4.98
CA ALA A 272 26.36 10.14 3.54
C ALA A 272 24.98 9.75 2.96
N ARG A 273 24.62 10.28 1.79
CA ARG A 273 23.36 9.95 1.10
C ARG A 273 23.13 8.44 0.98
N SER A 274 24.17 7.68 0.63
CA SER A 274 24.13 6.22 0.53
C SER A 274 23.79 5.54 1.85
N GLU A 275 24.28 6.06 2.97
CA GLU A 275 23.98 5.55 4.31
C GLU A 275 22.54 5.87 4.72
N LEU A 276 22.01 7.05 4.35
CA LEU A 276 20.58 7.37 4.57
C LEU A 276 19.65 6.40 3.82
N ILE A 277 20.01 6.04 2.59
CA ILE A 277 19.27 5.05 1.79
C ILE A 277 19.39 3.66 2.41
N ARG A 278 20.59 3.26 2.87
CA ARG A 278 20.79 1.96 3.51
C ARG A 278 20.01 1.82 4.82
N ARG A 279 19.88 2.89 5.60
CA ARG A 279 19.10 2.90 6.85
C ARG A 279 17.62 2.61 6.61
N TYR A 280 17.08 2.99 5.46
CA TYR A 280 15.70 2.62 5.11
C TYR A 280 15.52 1.10 5.14
N GLU A 281 16.41 0.34 4.50
CA GLU A 281 16.28 -1.13 4.44
C GLU A 281 16.35 -1.77 5.83
N LEU A 282 17.20 -1.23 6.70
CA LEU A 282 17.34 -1.69 8.08
C LEU A 282 16.09 -1.40 8.93
N GLU A 283 15.44 -0.27 8.72
CA GLU A 283 14.36 0.21 9.59
C GLU A 283 12.95 -0.13 9.07
N TYR A 284 12.78 -0.25 7.75
CA TYR A 284 11.48 -0.40 7.09
C TYR A 284 11.37 -1.68 6.25
N GLY A 285 12.48 -2.43 6.07
CA GLY A 285 12.54 -3.64 5.26
C GLY A 285 13.01 -3.39 3.83
N PRO A 286 13.11 -4.45 2.99
CA PRO A 286 13.66 -4.35 1.63
C PRO A 286 12.85 -3.39 0.76
N PHE A 287 13.51 -2.82 -0.25
CA PHE A 287 12.81 -2.04 -1.27
C PHE A 287 11.77 -2.90 -1.98
N ALA A 288 10.59 -2.33 -2.21
CA ALA A 288 9.67 -2.90 -3.17
C ALA A 288 10.30 -2.88 -4.58
N PRO A 289 9.97 -3.85 -5.44
CA PRO A 289 10.39 -3.80 -6.83
C PRO A 289 9.88 -2.50 -7.46
N GLU A 290 10.72 -1.87 -8.29
CA GLU A 290 10.25 -0.76 -9.10
C GLU A 290 9.17 -1.28 -10.06
N PRO A 291 8.02 -0.61 -10.17
CA PRO A 291 7.03 -0.98 -11.17
C PRO A 291 7.65 -0.84 -12.56
N SER A 292 7.37 -1.80 -13.43
CA SER A 292 7.72 -1.70 -14.84
C SER A 292 7.04 -0.48 -15.46
N LYS A 293 7.60 0.04 -16.56
CA LYS A 293 7.01 1.15 -17.31
C LYS A 293 5.57 0.84 -17.75
N GLN A 294 5.30 -0.41 -18.10
CA GLN A 294 3.95 -0.86 -18.48
C GLN A 294 2.97 -0.85 -17.30
N GLU A 295 3.41 -1.25 -16.11
CA GLU A 295 2.61 -1.14 -14.88
C GLU A 295 2.35 0.32 -14.53
N LEU A 296 3.37 1.19 -14.59
CA LEU A 296 3.22 2.63 -14.38
C LEU A 296 2.24 3.26 -15.38
N LEU A 297 2.31 2.88 -16.66
CA LEU A 297 1.36 3.35 -17.68
C LEU A 297 -0.07 2.91 -17.36
N THR A 298 -0.25 1.68 -16.88
CA THR A 298 -1.56 1.15 -16.49
C THR A 298 -2.12 1.91 -15.29
N LEU A 299 -1.32 2.06 -14.24
CA LEU A 299 -1.68 2.80 -13.02
C LEU A 299 -2.00 4.26 -13.33
N ASN A 300 -1.18 4.94 -14.14
CA ASN A 300 -1.42 6.33 -14.49
C ASN A 300 -2.71 6.51 -15.29
N ARG A 301 -3.01 5.61 -16.24
CA ARG A 301 -4.27 5.67 -17.01
C ARG A 301 -5.48 5.46 -16.10
N GLN A 302 -5.41 4.52 -15.15
CA GLN A 302 -6.45 4.33 -14.15
C GLN A 302 -6.62 5.61 -13.31
N ARG A 303 -5.52 6.17 -12.79
CA ARG A 303 -5.53 7.38 -11.99
C ARG A 303 -6.10 8.58 -12.74
N ILE A 304 -5.76 8.76 -14.02
CA ILE A 304 -6.37 9.78 -14.88
C ILE A 304 -7.89 9.60 -14.95
N GLY A 305 -8.37 8.36 -15.09
CA GLY A 305 -9.81 8.05 -15.04
C GLY A 305 -10.46 8.43 -13.71
N GLU A 306 -9.82 8.08 -12.59
CA GLU A 306 -10.28 8.43 -11.24
C GLU A 306 -10.30 9.94 -10.99
N LEU A 307 -9.27 10.66 -11.45
CA LEU A 307 -9.17 12.11 -11.35
C LEU A 307 -10.27 12.79 -12.17
N HIS A 308 -10.54 12.30 -13.39
CA HIS A 308 -11.68 12.77 -14.18
C HIS A 308 -13.02 12.53 -13.49
N ALA A 309 -13.22 11.38 -12.84
CA ALA A 309 -14.42 11.10 -12.08
C ALA A 309 -14.55 12.04 -10.87
N SER A 310 -13.47 12.21 -10.09
CA SER A 310 -13.42 13.06 -8.89
C SER A 310 -13.64 14.54 -9.22
N LEU A 311 -13.12 15.01 -10.35
CA LEU A 311 -13.30 16.39 -10.80
C LEU A 311 -14.77 16.75 -11.06
N LYS A 312 -15.62 15.79 -11.44
CA LYS A 312 -17.05 16.04 -11.71
C LYS A 312 -17.84 16.46 -10.46
N THR A 313 -17.39 16.03 -9.29
CA THR A 313 -18.08 16.27 -8.01
C THR A 313 -17.31 17.22 -7.08
N SER A 314 -16.05 17.53 -7.41
CA SER A 314 -15.22 18.46 -6.64
C SER A 314 -15.70 19.91 -6.71
N SER A 315 -15.37 20.71 -5.69
CA SER A 315 -15.54 22.16 -5.70
C SER A 315 -14.38 22.87 -5.00
N GLY A 316 -14.19 24.17 -5.28
CA GLY A 316 -13.21 25.02 -4.60
C GLY A 316 -11.75 24.53 -4.73
N SER A 317 -11.01 24.58 -3.61
CA SER A 317 -9.59 24.20 -3.52
C SER A 317 -9.32 22.74 -3.89
N GLN A 318 -10.29 21.85 -3.66
CA GLN A 318 -10.20 20.45 -4.05
C GLN A 318 -10.14 20.30 -5.58
N THR A 319 -10.94 21.07 -6.32
CA THR A 319 -10.91 21.07 -7.79
C THR A 319 -9.55 21.46 -8.33
N ILE A 320 -8.88 22.42 -7.67
CA ILE A 320 -7.58 22.92 -8.11
C ILE A 320 -6.50 21.87 -7.90
N SER A 321 -6.46 21.26 -6.71
CA SER A 321 -5.51 20.18 -6.40
C SER A 321 -5.69 18.99 -7.35
N LEU A 322 -6.94 18.59 -7.63
CA LEU A 322 -7.23 17.50 -8.57
C LEU A 322 -6.83 17.84 -10.01
N ARG A 323 -6.95 19.10 -10.44
CA ARG A 323 -6.49 19.55 -11.77
C ARG A 323 -4.98 19.54 -11.90
N GLU A 324 -4.27 20.02 -10.87
CA GLU A 324 -2.82 19.95 -10.83
C GLU A 324 -2.35 18.49 -10.96
N GLU A 325 -2.90 17.60 -10.13
CA GLU A 325 -2.56 16.18 -10.14
C GLU A 325 -2.83 15.56 -11.52
N LEU A 326 -4.00 15.84 -12.13
CA LEU A 326 -4.34 15.35 -13.47
C LEU A 326 -3.30 15.76 -14.52
N VAL A 327 -2.84 17.01 -14.49
CA VAL A 327 -1.84 17.51 -15.43
C VAL A 327 -0.50 16.79 -15.21
N ARG A 328 -0.07 16.60 -13.96
CA ARG A 328 1.18 15.87 -13.66
C ARG A 328 1.13 14.41 -14.06
N THR A 329 0.05 13.68 -13.73
CA THR A 329 -0.10 12.27 -14.11
C THR A 329 -0.15 12.13 -15.63
N SER A 330 -0.81 13.05 -16.33
CA SER A 330 -0.84 13.08 -17.80
C SER A 330 0.55 13.32 -18.40
N ALA A 331 1.33 14.24 -17.84
CA ALA A 331 2.70 14.51 -18.27
C ALA A 331 3.60 13.28 -18.11
N GLN A 332 3.54 12.63 -16.96
CA GLN A 332 4.29 11.39 -16.68
C GLN A 332 3.88 10.26 -17.64
N THR A 333 2.58 10.09 -17.89
CA THR A 333 2.07 9.09 -18.85
C THR A 333 2.60 9.32 -20.25
N ALA A 334 2.59 10.57 -20.71
CA ALA A 334 3.07 10.95 -22.04
C ALA A 334 4.57 10.67 -22.20
N GLN A 335 5.36 10.93 -21.15
CA GLN A 335 6.79 10.63 -21.15
C GLN A 335 7.06 9.12 -21.17
N LEU A 336 6.45 8.36 -20.24
CA LEU A 336 6.62 6.90 -20.17
C LEU A 336 6.22 6.22 -21.48
N GLN A 337 5.11 6.65 -22.08
CA GLN A 337 4.63 6.09 -23.33
C GLN A 337 5.61 6.32 -24.48
N ALA A 338 6.28 7.48 -24.50
CA ALA A 338 7.23 7.81 -25.53
C ALA A 338 8.54 7.02 -25.42
N GLU A 339 8.98 6.77 -24.19
CA GLU A 339 10.12 5.87 -23.94
C GLU A 339 9.81 4.43 -24.35
N GLU A 340 8.61 3.92 -24.07
CA GLU A 340 8.16 2.60 -24.53
C GLU A 340 8.11 2.51 -26.07
N TYR A 341 7.63 3.56 -26.74
CA TYR A 341 7.61 3.58 -28.20
C TYR A 341 9.01 3.61 -28.82
N GLU A 342 9.93 4.39 -28.25
CA GLU A 342 11.33 4.39 -28.72
C GLU A 342 11.96 3.00 -28.55
N GLN A 343 11.75 2.37 -27.39
CA GLN A 343 12.28 1.03 -27.13
C GLN A 343 11.67 -0.01 -28.07
N ALA A 344 10.36 0.01 -28.28
CA ALA A 344 9.69 -0.92 -29.20
C ALA A 344 10.20 -0.80 -30.65
N ILE A 345 10.57 0.40 -31.10
CA ILE A 345 11.20 0.60 -32.42
C ILE A 345 12.61 0.03 -32.46
N LYS A 346 13.41 0.26 -31.41
CA LYS A 346 14.77 -0.32 -31.28
C LYS A 346 14.72 -1.84 -31.34
N ASP A 347 13.82 -2.46 -30.58
CA ASP A 347 13.68 -3.92 -30.52
C ASP A 347 13.24 -4.49 -31.87
N LYS A 348 12.26 -3.86 -32.55
CA LYS A 348 11.83 -4.29 -33.88
C LYS A 348 12.94 -4.22 -34.92
N LEU A 349 13.75 -3.15 -34.90
CA LEU A 349 14.89 -3.01 -35.80
C LEU A 349 15.96 -4.07 -35.51
N ALA A 350 16.30 -4.28 -34.23
CA ALA A 350 17.27 -5.29 -33.83
C ALA A 350 16.84 -6.70 -34.29
N ASN A 351 15.58 -7.07 -34.04
CA ASN A 351 15.03 -8.37 -34.42
C ASN A 351 14.99 -8.55 -35.95
N ALA A 352 14.60 -7.52 -36.70
CA ALA A 352 14.60 -7.57 -38.16
C ALA A 352 16.02 -7.72 -38.72
N LYS A 353 16.97 -6.99 -38.16
CA LYS A 353 18.39 -7.03 -38.54
C LYS A 353 19.00 -8.41 -38.29
N GLU A 354 18.73 -8.99 -37.13
CA GLU A 354 19.15 -10.34 -36.76
C GLU A 354 18.55 -11.37 -37.72
N SER A 355 17.24 -11.29 -38.02
CA SER A 355 16.57 -12.20 -38.96
C SER A 355 17.17 -12.13 -40.37
N VAL A 356 17.47 -10.93 -40.89
CA VAL A 356 18.15 -10.77 -42.20
C VAL A 356 19.54 -11.41 -42.17
N SER A 357 20.33 -11.14 -41.13
CA SER A 357 21.66 -11.73 -40.97
C SER A 357 21.61 -13.26 -40.89
N GLN A 358 20.60 -13.81 -40.23
CA GLN A 358 20.40 -15.24 -40.10
C GLN A 358 20.05 -15.87 -41.45
N HIS A 359 19.09 -15.32 -42.20
CA HIS A 359 18.71 -15.84 -43.51
C HIS A 359 19.88 -15.84 -44.50
N ILE A 360 20.74 -14.82 -44.48
CA ILE A 360 21.93 -14.76 -45.34
C ILE A 360 22.94 -15.86 -44.95
N THR A 361 23.16 -16.06 -43.66
CA THR A 361 24.03 -17.13 -43.15
C THR A 361 23.52 -18.52 -43.51
N GLU A 362 22.21 -18.73 -43.38
CA GLU A 362 21.53 -19.99 -43.73
C GLU A 362 21.64 -20.26 -45.24
N LEU A 363 21.36 -19.26 -46.08
CA LEU A 363 21.50 -19.37 -47.54
C LEU A 363 22.94 -19.71 -47.93
N ARG A 364 23.92 -19.01 -47.36
CA ARG A 364 25.34 -19.27 -47.60
C ARG A 364 25.71 -20.71 -47.26
N SER A 365 25.30 -21.17 -46.09
CA SER A 365 25.54 -22.55 -45.63
C SER A 365 24.90 -23.58 -46.57
N ALA A 366 23.67 -23.31 -47.02
CA ALA A 366 22.96 -24.16 -47.98
C ALA A 366 23.68 -24.20 -49.35
N ALA A 367 24.16 -23.06 -49.86
CA ALA A 367 24.89 -22.99 -51.12
C ALA A 367 26.17 -23.85 -51.08
N TYR A 368 26.95 -23.75 -50.00
CA TYR A 368 28.14 -24.60 -49.78
C TYR A 368 27.81 -26.09 -49.66
N THR A 369 26.62 -26.42 -49.16
CA THR A 369 26.18 -27.82 -49.04
C THR A 369 25.69 -28.40 -50.36
N LEU A 370 25.05 -27.59 -51.22
CA LEU A 370 24.35 -28.07 -52.41
C LEU A 370 25.19 -27.98 -53.70
N ALA A 371 26.11 -27.01 -53.79
CA ALA A 371 26.86 -26.73 -55.02
C ALA A 371 28.09 -27.63 -55.20
N HIS A 372 27.87 -28.94 -55.32
CA HIS A 372 28.93 -29.97 -55.40
C HIS A 372 29.89 -29.87 -56.60
N ASN A 373 29.48 -29.13 -57.63
CA ASN A 373 30.25 -28.95 -58.88
C ASN A 373 30.87 -27.55 -59.02
N LEU A 374 30.68 -26.68 -58.03
CA LEU A 374 31.26 -25.33 -58.03
C LEU A 374 32.45 -25.28 -57.06
N SER A 375 33.49 -24.57 -57.45
CA SER A 375 34.57 -24.20 -56.56
C SER A 375 34.08 -23.21 -55.49
N GLY A 376 34.80 -23.11 -54.37
CA GLY A 376 34.48 -22.12 -53.34
C GLY A 376 34.45 -20.68 -53.87
N GLY A 377 35.27 -20.36 -54.89
CA GLY A 377 35.27 -19.05 -55.55
C GLY A 377 33.99 -18.80 -56.35
N GLU A 378 33.53 -19.78 -57.13
CA GLU A 378 32.27 -19.66 -57.90
C GLU A 378 31.04 -19.56 -56.99
N ILE A 379 31.05 -20.22 -55.82
CA ILE A 379 29.99 -20.08 -54.81
C ILE A 379 30.00 -18.65 -54.23
N GLU A 380 31.18 -18.11 -53.91
CA GLU A 380 31.29 -16.74 -53.38
C GLU A 380 30.91 -15.68 -54.40
N ASP A 381 31.27 -15.87 -55.67
CA ASP A 381 30.87 -14.98 -56.76
C ASP A 381 29.34 -14.93 -56.88
N LEU A 382 28.65 -16.07 -56.78
CA LEU A 382 27.19 -16.13 -56.79
C LEU A 382 26.55 -15.49 -55.55
N LEU A 383 27.16 -15.65 -54.38
CA LEU A 383 26.64 -15.11 -53.12
C LEU A 383 26.98 -13.62 -52.92
N SER A 384 27.90 -13.07 -53.70
CA SER A 384 28.38 -11.69 -53.57
C SER A 384 27.24 -10.65 -53.71
N GLU A 385 26.22 -10.96 -54.52
CA GLU A 385 25.03 -10.12 -54.70
C GLU A 385 24.02 -10.22 -53.54
N LEU A 386 24.22 -11.15 -52.60
CA LEU A 386 23.31 -11.45 -51.48
C LEU A 386 23.99 -11.27 -50.11
N SER A 387 24.88 -10.29 -50.01
CA SER A 387 25.53 -9.90 -48.76
C SER A 387 24.60 -9.09 -47.84
N PHE A 388 24.96 -9.03 -46.56
CA PHE A 388 24.18 -8.30 -45.55
C PHE A 388 24.12 -6.80 -45.86
N GLU A 389 25.22 -6.25 -46.35
CA GLU A 389 25.38 -4.85 -46.72
C GLU A 389 24.46 -4.43 -47.87
N ILE A 390 24.09 -5.37 -48.75
CA ILE A 390 23.12 -5.15 -49.83
C ILE A 390 21.69 -5.28 -49.30
N ALA A 391 21.43 -6.28 -48.47
CA ALA A 391 20.09 -6.58 -47.97
C ALA A 391 19.59 -5.64 -46.86
N TRP A 392 20.51 -5.04 -46.08
CA TRP A 392 20.20 -4.19 -44.95
C TRP A 392 20.64 -2.74 -45.17
N ASN A 393 19.66 -1.83 -45.21
CA ASN A 393 19.94 -0.41 -45.38
C ASN A 393 20.24 0.27 -44.03
N ALA A 394 21.53 0.42 -43.72
CA ALA A 394 22.01 1.06 -42.49
C ALA A 394 21.61 2.54 -42.38
N GLU A 395 21.45 3.26 -43.49
CA GLU A 395 21.00 4.66 -43.48
C GLU A 395 19.53 4.77 -43.05
N ILE A 396 18.67 3.85 -43.51
CA ILE A 396 17.27 3.77 -43.08
C ILE A 396 17.16 3.35 -41.61
N GLU A 397 17.98 2.41 -41.15
CA GLU A 397 18.07 2.04 -39.72
C GLU A 397 18.40 3.28 -38.88
N ALA A 398 19.47 4.01 -39.22
CA ALA A 398 19.90 5.21 -38.51
C ALA A 398 18.83 6.31 -38.53
N ALA A 399 18.18 6.55 -39.68
CA ALA A 399 17.10 7.53 -39.81
C ALA A 399 15.87 7.16 -38.97
N THR A 400 15.54 5.87 -38.89
CA THR A 400 14.42 5.36 -38.08
C THR A 400 14.70 5.53 -36.59
N LEU A 401 15.90 5.17 -36.14
CA LEU A 401 16.34 5.35 -34.75
C LEU A 401 16.36 6.84 -34.35
N SER A 402 16.88 7.70 -35.23
CA SER A 402 16.89 9.16 -35.02
C SER A 402 15.48 9.74 -34.93
N SER A 403 14.54 9.26 -35.76
CA SER A 403 13.14 9.68 -35.72
C SER A 403 12.44 9.25 -34.42
N ALA A 404 12.67 8.02 -33.97
CA ALA A 404 12.14 7.50 -32.70
C ALA A 404 12.68 8.30 -31.50
N ASN A 405 13.98 8.58 -31.47
CA ASN A 405 14.60 9.39 -30.43
C ASN A 405 14.10 10.85 -30.45
N SER A 406 13.93 11.43 -31.64
CA SER A 406 13.35 12.77 -31.80
C SER A 406 11.91 12.85 -31.27
N TYR A 407 11.12 11.80 -31.48
CA TYR A 407 9.78 11.69 -30.92
C TYR A 407 9.82 11.65 -29.38
N GLN A 408 10.66 10.78 -28.79
CA GLN A 408 10.83 10.68 -27.35
C GLN A 408 11.29 12.03 -26.73
N THR A 409 12.24 12.70 -27.38
CA THR A 409 12.75 14.01 -26.92
C THR A 409 11.65 15.08 -26.94
N LYS A 410 10.85 15.12 -28.01
CA LYS A 410 9.71 16.05 -28.12
C LYS A 410 8.67 15.80 -27.01
N MET A 411 8.34 14.54 -26.75
CA MET A 411 7.38 14.16 -25.71
C MET A 411 7.91 14.49 -24.31
N THR A 412 9.19 14.28 -24.05
CA THR A 412 9.85 14.72 -22.80
C THR A 412 9.78 16.24 -22.63
N SER A 413 10.00 17.01 -23.71
CA SER A 413 9.84 18.47 -23.70
C SER A 413 8.40 18.89 -23.38
N ILE A 414 7.40 18.22 -23.97
CA ILE A 414 5.98 18.46 -23.70
C ILE A 414 5.65 18.14 -22.23
N SER A 415 6.09 16.99 -21.72
CA SER A 415 5.93 16.61 -20.31
C SER A 415 6.51 17.68 -19.37
N GLY A 416 7.73 18.16 -19.65
CA GLY A 416 8.34 19.26 -18.91
C GLY A 416 7.51 20.56 -18.93
N LYS A 417 6.89 20.91 -20.07
CA LYS A 417 5.99 22.06 -20.17
C LYS A 417 4.68 21.85 -19.39
N LEU A 418 4.12 20.64 -19.40
CA LEU A 418 2.93 20.29 -18.62
C LEU A 418 3.20 20.36 -17.12
N ASN A 419 4.36 19.87 -16.65
CA ASN A 419 4.75 20.00 -15.25
C ASN A 419 4.86 21.46 -14.81
N LYS A 420 5.45 22.34 -15.64
CA LYS A 420 5.46 23.79 -15.38
C LYS A 420 4.05 24.40 -15.35
N ALA A 421 3.13 23.89 -16.17
CA ALA A 421 1.75 24.33 -16.13
C ALA A 421 1.06 23.89 -14.84
N ALA A 422 1.33 22.68 -14.35
CA ALA A 422 0.86 22.19 -13.06
C ALA A 422 1.38 23.05 -11.90
N ASP A 423 2.67 23.41 -11.90
CA ASP A 423 3.24 24.33 -10.89
C ASP A 423 2.49 25.67 -10.88
N ARG A 424 2.20 26.23 -12.06
CA ARG A 424 1.45 27.49 -12.19
C ARG A 424 0.00 27.41 -11.70
N ILE A 425 -0.65 26.25 -11.82
CA ILE A 425 -2.02 26.04 -11.27
C ILE A 425 -1.99 26.26 -9.75
N VAL A 426 -0.98 25.70 -9.07
CA VAL A 426 -0.81 25.86 -7.61
C VAL A 426 -0.47 27.30 -7.24
N GLU A 427 0.44 27.94 -7.99
CA GLU A 427 0.84 29.33 -7.70
C GLU A 427 -0.33 30.33 -7.85
N ILE A 428 -1.15 30.19 -8.88
CA ILE A 428 -2.31 31.08 -9.09
C ILE A 428 -3.33 30.93 -7.97
N ASP A 429 -3.57 29.71 -7.50
CA ASP A 429 -4.47 29.43 -6.38
C ASP A 429 -3.98 30.06 -5.08
N GLN A 430 -2.70 29.90 -4.76
CA GLN A 430 -2.11 30.52 -3.57
C GLN A 430 -2.25 32.05 -3.58
N LYS A 431 -2.02 32.69 -4.73
CA LYS A 431 -2.19 34.14 -4.90
C LYS A 431 -3.66 34.57 -4.78
N GLY A 432 -4.58 33.80 -5.38
CA GLY A 432 -6.02 34.05 -5.24
C GLY A 432 -6.47 33.98 -3.78
N SER A 433 -6.06 32.93 -3.07
CA SER A 433 -6.36 32.74 -1.66
C SER A 433 -5.85 33.88 -0.77
N GLN A 434 -4.65 34.41 -1.04
CA GLN A 434 -4.11 35.58 -0.32
C GLN A 434 -4.94 36.85 -0.54
N ILE A 435 -5.36 37.11 -1.77
CA ILE A 435 -6.17 38.30 -2.11
C ILE A 435 -7.56 38.25 -1.43
N PHE A 436 -8.17 37.06 -1.30
CA PHE A 436 -9.48 36.90 -0.66
C PHE A 436 -9.42 36.68 0.85
N GLY A 437 -8.25 36.35 1.41
CA GLY A 437 -8.06 36.23 2.86
C GLY A 437 -7.75 37.56 3.57
N GLU A 438 -7.45 38.62 2.80
CA GLU A 438 -7.20 39.98 3.29
C GLU A 438 -8.44 40.90 3.17
N LEU A 439 -9.57 40.37 2.67
CA LEU A 439 -10.91 41.00 2.66
C LEU A 439 -11.77 40.43 3.80
#